data_AF-A0A524BGJ6-F1
#
_entry.id   AF-A0A524BGJ6-F1
#
_cell.length_a   1.000
_cell.length_b   1.000
_cell.length_c   1.000
_cell.angle_alpha   90.00
_cell.angle_beta   90.00
_cell.angle_gamma   90.00
#
_symmetry.space_group_name_H-M   'P 1'
#
loop_
_entity.id
_entity.type
_entity.pdbx_description
1 polymer ?
#
loop_
_entity_poly.entity_id
_entity_poly.type
_entity_poly.pdbx_seq_one_letter_code
_entity_poly.pdbx_strand_id
1 'polypeptide(L)'
;MSRIQLALNVADLEASVAFYSAMFGVEPHKRRPGYANFAISEPPLKLVLIQVPDADRGAGPQGALNHLGVEVFSGEEVAAATDRFRSAGLATFDEADTTCCYALQDKVWVHDPAGTPWEVYVIKDDDPQDARPATAALPVLETGAGACCVDR
;
A
#
# COMPACT_ATOMS: atom_id res chain seq x y z
N MET A 1 9.08 20.37 -12.64
CA MET A 1 8.24 19.49 -11.81
C MET A 1 9.10 18.35 -11.28
N SER A 2 9.00 18.04 -9.99
CA SER A 2 9.71 16.94 -9.31
C SER A 2 8.74 15.80 -8.97
N ARG A 3 9.28 14.64 -8.59
CA ARG A 3 8.51 13.49 -8.11
C ARG A 3 9.24 12.81 -6.95
N ILE A 4 8.51 12.14 -6.07
CA ILE A 4 9.11 11.35 -5.00
C ILE A 4 9.78 10.10 -5.62
N GLN A 5 10.85 9.61 -5.00
CA GLN A 5 11.37 8.28 -5.29
C GLN A 5 11.20 7.38 -4.07
N LEU A 6 10.64 6.20 -4.30
CA LEU A 6 10.59 5.10 -3.35
C LEU A 6 11.40 3.94 -3.92
N ALA A 7 12.44 3.50 -3.20
CA ALA A 7 13.25 2.37 -3.59
C ALA A 7 13.08 1.25 -2.56
N LEU A 8 12.67 0.07 -3.03
CA LEU A 8 12.36 -1.08 -2.20
C LEU A 8 13.27 -2.26 -2.55
N ASN A 9 13.81 -2.90 -1.53
CA ASN A 9 14.45 -4.20 -1.69
C ASN A 9 13.36 -5.28 -1.69
N VAL A 10 13.34 -6.14 -2.70
CA VAL A 10 12.31 -7.18 -2.89
C VAL A 10 12.92 -8.57 -2.98
N ALA A 11 12.23 -9.59 -2.47
CA ALA A 11 12.68 -11.00 -2.56
C ALA A 11 12.56 -11.53 -3.99
N ASP A 12 11.39 -11.30 -4.54
CA ASP A 12 10.96 -11.81 -5.83
C ASP A 12 10.58 -10.61 -6.70
N LEU A 13 11.45 -10.31 -7.67
CA LEU A 13 11.25 -9.19 -8.56
C LEU A 13 9.99 -9.34 -9.41
N GLU A 14 9.66 -10.56 -9.86
CA GLU A 14 8.52 -10.76 -10.75
C GLU A 14 7.20 -10.67 -9.99
N ALA A 15 7.13 -11.24 -8.78
CA ALA A 15 5.98 -11.07 -7.91
C ALA A 15 5.76 -9.59 -7.54
N SER A 16 6.83 -8.87 -7.19
CA SER A 16 6.75 -7.44 -6.89
C SER A 16 6.37 -6.61 -8.11
N VAL A 17 6.89 -6.92 -9.29
CA VAL A 17 6.48 -6.22 -10.52
C VAL A 17 5.01 -6.46 -10.83
N ALA A 18 4.50 -7.69 -10.69
CA ALA A 18 3.08 -7.97 -10.88
C ALA A 18 2.22 -7.17 -9.88
N PHE A 19 2.58 -7.19 -8.59
CA PHE A 19 1.91 -6.42 -7.56
C PHE A 19 1.90 -4.91 -7.87
N TYR A 20 3.06 -4.31 -8.13
CA TYR A 20 3.15 -2.85 -8.34
C TYR A 20 2.55 -2.39 -9.67
N SER A 21 2.48 -3.28 -10.68
CA SER A 21 1.73 -3.01 -11.90
C SER A 21 0.23 -2.96 -11.64
N ALA A 22 -0.29 -3.86 -10.79
CA ALA A 22 -1.68 -3.81 -10.33
C ALA A 22 -1.95 -2.62 -9.40
N MET A 23 -1.02 -2.29 -8.48
CA MET A 23 -1.14 -1.16 -7.56
C MET A 23 -1.37 0.15 -8.31
N PHE A 24 -0.54 0.42 -9.32
CA PHE A 24 -0.53 1.70 -10.04
C PHE A 24 -1.14 1.67 -11.44
N GLY A 25 -1.62 0.51 -11.92
CA GLY A 25 -2.23 0.37 -13.24
C GLY A 25 -1.29 0.65 -14.41
N VAL A 26 0.02 0.49 -14.22
CA VAL A 26 1.06 0.80 -15.22
C VAL A 26 2.16 -0.24 -15.22
N GLU A 27 2.75 -0.50 -16.39
CA GLU A 27 3.90 -1.40 -16.53
C GLU A 27 5.23 -0.74 -16.11
N PRO A 28 6.27 -1.54 -15.79
CA PRO A 28 7.60 -1.01 -15.52
C PRO A 28 8.14 -0.20 -16.69
N HIS A 29 8.66 0.99 -16.38
CA HIS A 29 9.36 1.83 -17.35
C HIS A 29 10.71 1.22 -17.77
N LYS A 30 11.39 0.49 -16.88
CA LYS A 30 12.69 -0.14 -17.16
C LYS A 30 12.87 -1.42 -16.37
N ARG A 31 13.37 -2.48 -17.03
CA ARG A 31 13.78 -3.76 -16.40
C ARG A 31 15.24 -4.10 -16.72
N ARG A 32 15.94 -4.73 -15.76
CA ARG A 32 17.28 -5.34 -15.86
C ARG A 32 17.32 -6.57 -14.92
N PRO A 33 18.29 -7.49 -15.05
CA PRO A 33 18.46 -8.55 -14.07
C PRO A 33 18.54 -7.98 -12.64
N GLY A 34 17.65 -8.44 -11.75
CA GLY A 34 17.55 -7.99 -10.37
C GLY A 34 17.05 -6.55 -10.16
N TYR A 35 16.48 -5.89 -11.19
CA TYR A 35 16.07 -4.49 -11.08
C TYR A 35 14.86 -4.16 -11.97
N ALA A 36 13.91 -3.42 -11.41
CA ALA A 36 12.86 -2.76 -12.18
C ALA A 36 12.60 -1.34 -11.66
N ASN A 37 12.07 -0.47 -12.51
CA ASN A 37 11.49 0.78 -12.04
C ASN A 37 10.22 1.14 -12.82
N PHE A 38 9.37 1.93 -12.17
CA PHE A 38 8.15 2.50 -12.73
C PHE A 38 8.29 4.02 -12.80
N ALA A 39 7.61 4.62 -13.76
CA ALA A 39 7.47 6.05 -13.87
C ALA A 39 5.97 6.37 -13.82
N ILE A 40 5.46 6.61 -12.61
CA ILE A 40 4.05 6.86 -12.37
C ILE A 40 3.83 8.36 -12.49
N SER A 41 2.79 8.75 -13.23
CA SER A 41 2.45 10.15 -13.49
C SER A 41 1.54 10.71 -12.39
N GLU A 42 0.61 9.91 -11.89
CA GLU A 42 -0.39 10.31 -10.91
C GLU A 42 -0.60 9.15 -9.91
N PRO A 43 -0.18 9.30 -8.64
CA PRO A 43 0.65 10.40 -8.14
C PRO A 43 2.05 10.40 -8.80
N PRO A 44 2.73 11.56 -8.94
CA PRO A 44 4.09 11.59 -9.44
C PRO A 44 5.06 10.78 -8.56
N LEU A 45 5.43 9.59 -9.02
CA LEU A 45 6.28 8.65 -8.27
C LEU A 45 7.30 7.96 -9.19
N LYS A 46 8.54 7.90 -8.71
CA LYS A 46 9.58 6.99 -9.20
C LYS A 46 9.66 5.80 -8.26
N LEU A 47 9.01 4.70 -8.60
CA LEU A 47 9.16 3.45 -7.84
C LEU A 47 10.34 2.66 -8.40
N VAL A 48 11.22 2.19 -7.54
CA VAL A 48 12.39 1.37 -7.88
C VAL A 48 12.34 0.08 -7.07
N LEU A 49 12.46 -1.05 -7.75
CA LEU A 49 12.52 -2.38 -7.15
C LEU A 49 13.92 -2.96 -7.37
N ILE A 50 14.56 -3.36 -6.29
CA ILE A 50 15.91 -3.94 -6.30
C ILE A 50 15.79 -5.33 -5.70
N GLN A 51 16.08 -6.37 -6.50
CA GLN A 51 16.01 -7.73 -5.99
C GLN A 51 17.19 -7.99 -5.07
N VAL A 52 16.89 -8.32 -3.81
CA VAL A 52 17.87 -8.66 -2.79
C VAL A 52 17.39 -9.92 -2.07
N PRO A 53 18.20 -11.00 -2.05
CA PRO A 53 17.88 -12.22 -1.31
C PRO A 53 17.49 -11.90 0.14
N ASP A 54 16.54 -12.64 0.71
CA ASP A 54 16.05 -12.44 2.08
C ASP A 54 17.19 -12.35 3.10
N ALA A 55 18.22 -13.19 2.95
CA ALA A 55 19.38 -13.22 3.83
C ALA A 55 20.20 -11.91 3.83
N ASP A 56 20.13 -11.13 2.75
CA ASP A 56 20.95 -9.93 2.52
C ASP A 56 20.13 -8.63 2.52
N ARG A 57 18.79 -8.70 2.65
CA ARG A 57 17.88 -7.56 2.48
C ARG A 57 18.10 -6.44 3.51
N GLY A 58 18.68 -6.78 4.65
CA GLY A 58 18.79 -5.91 5.82
C GLY A 58 17.43 -5.62 6.45
N ALA A 59 17.43 -4.82 7.52
CA ALA A 59 16.21 -4.48 8.25
C ALA A 59 15.44 -3.29 7.64
N GLY A 60 16.08 -2.46 6.81
CA GLY A 60 15.48 -1.21 6.33
C GLY A 60 15.01 -0.31 7.48
N PRO A 61 13.93 0.48 7.31
CA PRO A 61 13.34 1.30 8.37
C PRO A 61 12.40 0.47 9.28
N GLN A 62 12.85 -0.70 9.75
CA GLN A 62 12.02 -1.60 10.55
C GLN A 62 11.41 -0.88 11.76
N GLY A 63 10.09 -0.97 11.90
CA GLY A 63 9.32 -0.31 12.97
C GLY A 63 9.09 1.19 12.80
N ALA A 64 9.80 1.86 11.88
CA ALA A 64 9.61 3.28 11.59
C ALA A 64 8.66 3.52 10.42
N LEU A 65 8.71 2.69 9.37
CA LEU A 65 7.72 2.73 8.29
C LEU A 65 6.46 2.00 8.75
N ASN A 66 5.35 2.73 8.88
CA ASN A 66 4.08 2.19 9.31
C ASN A 66 3.28 1.61 8.13
N HIS A 67 3.03 2.41 7.10
CA HIS A 67 2.46 2.01 5.81
C HIS A 67 2.74 3.07 4.75
N LEU A 68 2.28 2.82 3.52
CA LEU A 68 2.30 3.78 2.43
C LEU A 68 0.88 3.98 1.89
N GLY A 69 0.58 5.19 1.40
CA GLY A 69 -0.76 5.54 0.95
C GLY A 69 -0.77 6.28 -0.37
N VAL A 70 -1.85 6.11 -1.12
CA VAL A 70 -2.24 6.96 -2.25
C VAL A 70 -3.58 7.58 -1.91
N GLU A 71 -3.56 8.87 -1.62
CA GLU A 71 -4.78 9.66 -1.50
C GLU A 71 -5.36 9.92 -2.89
N VAL A 72 -6.65 9.65 -3.05
CA VAL A 72 -7.46 9.98 -4.21
C VAL A 72 -8.58 10.93 -3.78
N PHE A 73 -9.26 11.54 -4.75
CA PHE A 73 -10.15 12.67 -4.50
C PHE A 73 -11.64 12.31 -4.53
N SER A 74 -11.96 11.03 -4.72
CA SER A 74 -13.33 10.53 -4.74
C SER A 74 -13.44 9.07 -4.30
N GLY A 75 -14.61 8.68 -3.78
CA GLY A 75 -14.91 7.28 -3.49
C GLY A 75 -14.97 6.41 -4.75
N GLU A 76 -15.30 6.98 -5.91
CA GLU A 76 -15.26 6.30 -7.20
C GLU A 76 -13.84 5.85 -7.56
N GLU A 77 -12.83 6.67 -7.26
CA GLU A 77 -11.42 6.31 -7.47
C GLU A 77 -10.94 5.21 -6.52
N VAL A 78 -11.43 5.21 -5.26
CA VAL A 78 -11.19 4.09 -4.32
C VAL A 78 -11.80 2.81 -4.88
N ALA A 79 -13.06 2.86 -5.33
CA ALA A 79 -13.74 1.70 -5.93
C ALA A 79 -13.00 1.18 -7.19
N ALA A 80 -12.54 2.08 -8.06
CA ALA A 80 -11.76 1.71 -9.25
C ALA A 80 -10.41 1.06 -8.89
N ALA A 81 -9.78 1.49 -7.80
CA ALA A 81 -8.59 0.82 -7.27
C ALA A 81 -8.91 -0.58 -6.74
N THR A 82 -9.97 -0.71 -5.94
CA THR A 82 -10.45 -2.00 -5.42
C THR A 82 -10.73 -3.00 -6.55
N ASP A 83 -11.46 -2.59 -7.59
CA ASP A 83 -11.78 -3.44 -8.73
C ASP A 83 -10.53 -3.90 -9.49
N ARG A 84 -9.56 -2.98 -9.67
CA ARG A 84 -8.26 -3.30 -10.27
C ARG A 84 -7.50 -4.33 -9.44
N PHE A 85 -7.46 -4.18 -8.12
CA PHE A 85 -6.77 -5.10 -7.21
C PHE A 85 -7.39 -6.49 -7.22
N ARG A 86 -8.72 -6.57 -7.13
CA ARG A 86 -9.46 -7.82 -7.19
C ARG A 86 -9.29 -8.53 -8.52
N SER A 87 -9.34 -7.78 -9.62
CA SER A 87 -9.12 -8.33 -10.97
C SER A 87 -7.71 -8.90 -11.15
N ALA A 88 -6.73 -8.34 -10.44
CA ALA A 88 -5.35 -8.83 -10.40
C ALA A 88 -5.12 -9.95 -9.37
N GLY A 89 -6.16 -10.38 -8.63
CA GLY A 89 -6.07 -11.43 -7.62
C GLY A 89 -5.39 -11.01 -6.33
N LEU A 90 -5.26 -9.72 -6.05
CA LEU A 90 -4.72 -9.22 -4.78
C LEU A 90 -5.77 -9.41 -3.67
N ALA A 91 -5.31 -9.79 -2.48
CA ALA A 91 -6.16 -9.80 -1.29
C ALA A 91 -6.42 -8.36 -0.85
N THR A 92 -7.68 -7.92 -0.96
CA THR A 92 -8.11 -6.59 -0.52
C THR A 92 -8.77 -6.65 0.84
N PHE A 93 -8.59 -5.60 1.63
CA PHE A 93 -9.37 -5.33 2.83
C PHE A 93 -10.00 -3.95 2.70
N ASP A 94 -11.33 -3.92 2.60
CA ASP A 94 -12.09 -2.71 2.33
C ASP A 94 -12.58 -2.10 3.64
N GLU A 95 -12.44 -0.79 3.79
CA GLU A 95 -12.96 -0.01 4.92
C GLU A 95 -13.81 1.13 4.36
N ALA A 96 -15.10 1.15 4.70
CA ALA A 96 -16.03 2.21 4.32
C ALA A 96 -16.46 2.99 5.57
N ASP A 97 -16.67 4.29 5.44
CA ASP A 97 -17.11 5.19 6.52
C ASP A 97 -16.29 5.00 7.81
N THR A 98 -14.99 4.84 7.67
CA THR A 98 -14.11 4.54 8.79
C THR A 98 -13.43 5.80 9.30
N THR A 99 -13.69 6.14 10.56
CA THR A 99 -13.02 7.25 11.25
C THR A 99 -11.69 6.77 11.84
N CYS A 100 -10.56 7.22 11.29
CA CYS A 100 -9.20 6.94 11.75
C CYS A 100 -8.28 8.13 11.43
N CYS A 101 -7.17 8.27 12.16
CA CYS A 101 -6.21 9.37 11.92
C CYS A 101 -6.83 10.77 12.00
N TYR A 102 -7.88 10.93 12.81
CA TYR A 102 -8.69 12.13 12.93
C TYR A 102 -9.48 12.52 11.67
N ALA A 103 -9.71 11.59 10.74
CA ALA A 103 -10.49 11.81 9.52
C ALA A 103 -11.51 10.68 9.28
N LEU A 104 -12.63 10.99 8.63
CA LEU A 104 -13.56 10.02 8.06
C LEU A 104 -13.10 9.66 6.66
N GLN A 105 -12.91 8.37 6.38
CA GLN A 105 -12.29 7.92 5.14
C GLN A 105 -12.99 6.69 4.56
N ASP A 106 -12.90 6.55 3.24
CA ASP A 106 -13.07 5.25 2.56
C ASP A 106 -11.69 4.79 2.09
N LYS A 107 -11.39 3.50 2.27
CA LYS A 107 -10.08 2.93 1.99
C LYS A 107 -10.17 1.51 1.44
N VAL A 108 -9.15 1.15 0.68
CA VAL A 108 -8.84 -0.24 0.35
C VAL A 108 -7.37 -0.50 0.66
N TRP A 109 -7.12 -1.58 1.39
CA TRP A 109 -5.78 -2.03 1.76
C TRP A 109 -5.35 -3.23 0.93
N VAL A 110 -4.06 -3.25 0.57
CA VAL A 110 -3.36 -4.41 0.00
C VAL A 110 -1.98 -4.53 0.62
N HIS A 111 -1.41 -5.74 0.64
CA HIS A 111 -0.06 -5.98 1.12
C HIS A 111 0.85 -6.34 -0.04
N ASP A 112 2.02 -5.71 -0.09
CA ASP A 112 3.03 -6.08 -1.07
C ASP A 112 3.63 -7.47 -0.75
N PRO A 113 4.41 -8.08 -1.67
CA PRO A 113 4.97 -9.42 -1.43
C PRO A 113 5.93 -9.51 -0.22
N ALA A 114 6.41 -8.37 0.31
CA ALA A 114 7.21 -8.30 1.52
C ALA A 114 6.37 -8.02 2.79
N GLY A 115 5.04 -7.93 2.65
CA GLY A 115 4.11 -7.65 3.74
C GLY A 115 3.96 -6.17 4.10
N THR A 116 4.49 -5.25 3.28
CA THR A 116 4.30 -3.81 3.52
C THR A 116 2.86 -3.41 3.21
N PRO A 117 2.12 -2.81 4.16
CA PRO A 117 0.75 -2.36 3.91
C PRO A 117 0.72 -1.14 2.98
N TRP A 118 -0.21 -1.16 2.03
CA TRP A 118 -0.54 -0.06 1.14
C TRP A 118 -2.03 0.24 1.20
N GLU A 119 -2.39 1.52 1.29
CA GLU A 119 -3.77 1.99 1.16
C GLU A 119 -3.97 2.85 -0.09
N VAL A 120 -5.16 2.74 -0.69
CA VAL A 120 -5.74 3.78 -1.54
C VAL A 120 -6.96 4.31 -0.80
N TYR A 121 -7.00 5.62 -0.56
CA TYR A 121 -8.03 6.22 0.30
C TYR A 121 -8.52 7.57 -0.19
N VAL A 122 -9.71 7.95 0.26
CA VAL A 122 -10.25 9.30 0.14
C VAL A 122 -10.63 9.82 1.52
N ILE A 123 -10.36 11.10 1.79
CA ILE A 123 -10.88 11.80 2.97
C ILE A 123 -12.26 12.36 2.64
N LYS A 124 -13.26 12.03 3.46
CA LYS A 124 -14.64 12.52 3.34
C LYS A 124 -14.94 13.63 4.34
N ASP A 125 -14.29 13.58 5.50
CA ASP A 125 -14.29 14.65 6.51
C ASP A 125 -12.92 14.63 7.20
N ASP A 126 -12.22 15.76 7.23
CA ASP A 126 -10.86 15.88 7.79
C ASP A 126 -10.89 16.25 9.29
N ASP A 127 -12.07 16.58 9.84
CA ASP A 127 -12.26 16.87 11.27
C ASP A 127 -13.66 16.42 11.75
N PRO A 128 -13.96 15.11 11.70
CA PRO A 128 -15.25 14.59 12.10
C PRO A 128 -15.44 14.65 13.62
N GLN A 129 -16.68 14.82 14.06
CA GLN A 129 -17.00 14.94 15.49
C GLN A 129 -16.60 13.71 16.33
N ASP A 130 -16.54 12.53 15.72
CA ASP A 130 -16.16 11.26 16.34
C ASP A 130 -14.70 10.85 16.03
N ALA A 131 -13.82 11.84 15.82
CA ALA A 131 -12.41 11.65 15.48
C ALA A 131 -11.71 10.59 16.35
N ARG A 132 -10.96 9.71 15.68
CA ARG A 132 -10.21 8.61 16.30
C ARG A 132 -8.72 8.78 16.05
N PRO A 133 -7.84 8.39 17.00
CA PRO A 133 -6.40 8.52 16.83
C PRO A 133 -5.88 7.66 15.67
N ALA A 134 -4.72 8.02 15.12
CA ALA A 134 -4.06 7.24 14.05
C ALA A 134 -3.74 5.79 14.45
N THR A 135 -3.64 5.50 15.74
CA THR A 135 -3.44 4.14 16.25
C THR A 135 -4.66 3.23 16.05
N ALA A 136 -5.82 3.76 15.65
CA ALA A 136 -6.99 2.96 15.34
C ALA A 136 -6.80 2.06 14.09
N ALA A 137 -5.87 2.41 13.18
CA ALA A 137 -5.53 1.61 12.00
C ALA A 137 -4.62 0.40 12.30
N LEU A 138 -3.99 0.34 13.49
CA LEU A 138 -3.01 -0.71 13.83
C LEU A 138 -3.48 -2.16 13.58
N PRO A 139 -4.74 -2.55 13.84
CA PRO A 139 -5.19 -3.93 13.57
C PRO A 139 -5.10 -4.34 12.10
N VAL A 140 -5.25 -3.39 11.16
CA VAL A 140 -5.14 -3.64 9.71
C VAL A 140 -3.68 -3.76 9.27
N LEU A 141 -2.79 -3.07 9.99
CA LEU A 141 -1.35 -3.02 9.72
C LEU A 141 -0.59 -4.23 10.27
N GLU A 142 -1.17 -4.97 11.22
CA GLU A 142 -0.56 -6.16 11.81
C GLU A 142 -0.91 -7.45 11.03
N THR A 143 -0.46 -7.58 9.79
CA THR A 143 -0.41 -8.91 9.16
C THR A 143 0.86 -9.65 9.60
N GLY A 144 0.88 -10.20 10.83
CA GLY A 144 2.10 -10.87 11.30
C GLY A 144 2.10 -11.55 12.67
N ALA A 145 1.06 -11.46 13.49
CA ALA A 145 0.97 -12.26 14.71
C ALA A 145 -0.46 -12.76 14.89
N GLY A 146 -0.63 -14.08 14.94
CA GLY A 146 -1.94 -14.70 15.07
C GLY A 146 -2.71 -14.18 16.27
N ALA A 147 -3.70 -13.33 16.02
CA ALA A 147 -4.84 -13.15 16.91
C ALA A 147 -5.96 -14.04 16.37
N CYS A 148 -5.86 -15.34 16.63
CA CYS A 148 -7.05 -16.17 16.70
C CYS A 148 -7.93 -15.57 17.80
N CYS A 149 -9.10 -15.04 17.42
CA CYS A 149 -10.16 -14.78 18.38
C CYS A 149 -10.44 -16.09 19.14
N VAL A 150 -10.05 -16.15 20.40
CA VAL A 150 -10.69 -17.04 21.36
C VAL A 150 -11.74 -16.21 22.08
N ASP A 151 -12.99 -16.47 21.72
CA ASP A 151 -14.14 -16.07 22.51
C ASP A 151 -13.93 -16.51 23.97
N ARG A 152 -14.12 -15.57 24.90
CA ARG A 152 -14.68 -15.83 26.22
C ARG A 152 -15.30 -14.60 26.83
#